data_AF-A0A916MM41-F1
#
_entry.id   AF-A0A916MM41-F1
#
_cell.length_a   1.000
_cell.length_b   1.000
_cell.length_c   1.000
_cell.angle_alpha   90.00
_cell.angle_beta   90.00
_cell.angle_gamma   90.00
#
_symmetry.space_group_name_H-M   'P 1'
#
loop_
_entity.id
_entity.type
_entity.pdbx_description
1 polymer ?
#
loop_
_entity_poly.entity_id
_entity_poly.type
_entity_poly.pdbx_seq_one_letter_code
_entity_poly.pdbx_strand_id
1 'polypeptide(L)'
;MYRSRTPRPMGQAPRPGHACTACAQHRPVEWPSMKMLRALVLLLVASLPPLVPAATEAPSPAEAASAPPVVSLSARKVYEQARSQLLQIRTVLKGRASQTSVGSGFIVTREGHIITNFHVVSEAALEPATHDLVYVTADGREARLDILMLDVLHDLALLKPAATGDGKSALPGWDVLGFRPAKDSLAQGERMYSLGNPLDVGFAVIEGNYNGMVERSFYPQIFFSGALSGGMSGGPALDQEGRVLGINVARRVDGEQVSFLVPAAYAQQLLERGRNAPPMQGPADKEITRQLMEHQAVLTERFIGQGWKTATHPRYKVPVPPDRFMRCWGSSEQSRTGGLDFERSDCVMDTRIFVGKFTTGALSVRHESYDGSKLGTLRFAARHSQSFRNENFRRLPAEHMTKPQCHEDFIERDKLPMRAVVCMRAYKKLPQLYDVAVLVATLDQNQAGVQGRFDAQGVSFANAMKLTQHYLDAYGLHPEAEK
;
A
#
# COMPACT_ATOMS: atom_id res chain seq x y z
N MET A 1 47.17 -13.91 -34.30
CA MET A 1 47.00 -14.97 -35.33
C MET A 1 45.72 -15.73 -35.02
N TYR A 2 44.87 -15.93 -36.06
CA TYR A 2 43.63 -16.73 -36.13
C TYR A 2 42.46 -16.36 -35.19
N ARG A 3 41.50 -15.52 -35.60
CA ARG A 3 40.27 -15.74 -36.42
C ARG A 3 39.15 -16.54 -35.74
N SER A 4 37.99 -15.91 -35.76
CA SER A 4 36.62 -16.29 -35.38
C SER A 4 36.08 -17.55 -36.04
N ARG A 5 35.04 -18.17 -35.44
CA ARG A 5 33.84 -18.76 -36.10
C ARG A 5 32.83 -19.39 -35.11
N THR A 6 31.62 -18.85 -35.07
CA THR A 6 30.33 -19.62 -35.04
C THR A 6 30.02 -20.14 -36.47
N PRO A 7 28.97 -20.96 -36.82
CA PRO A 7 27.79 -21.51 -36.07
C PRO A 7 27.34 -23.00 -36.39
N ARG A 8 26.36 -23.55 -35.61
CA ARG A 8 25.22 -24.54 -35.88
C ARG A 8 25.42 -25.87 -36.70
N PRO A 9 24.45 -26.84 -36.79
CA PRO A 9 23.47 -27.46 -35.87
C PRO A 9 23.37 -29.03 -36.00
N MET A 10 22.32 -29.65 -35.41
CA MET A 10 21.69 -30.99 -35.64
C MET A 10 21.87 -32.06 -34.54
N GLY A 11 20.74 -32.69 -34.18
CA GLY A 11 20.70 -33.98 -33.46
C GLY A 11 19.39 -34.21 -32.71
N GLN A 12 18.64 -35.25 -33.10
CA GLN A 12 17.25 -35.54 -32.75
C GLN A 12 17.04 -36.25 -31.40
N ALA A 13 15.78 -36.29 -30.96
CA ALA A 13 15.22 -36.85 -29.73
C ALA A 13 15.36 -38.37 -29.52
N PRO A 14 15.05 -38.87 -28.31
CA PRO A 14 14.38 -40.15 -28.12
C PRO A 14 13.01 -40.03 -27.44
N ARG A 15 12.10 -40.93 -27.86
CA ARG A 15 10.72 -41.15 -27.37
C ARG A 15 10.70 -41.93 -26.04
N PRO A 16 9.62 -41.83 -25.24
CA PRO A 16 9.48 -42.56 -23.98
C PRO A 16 8.89 -43.97 -24.18
N GLY A 17 9.46 -44.94 -23.47
CA GLY A 17 8.95 -46.31 -23.32
C GLY A 17 8.20 -46.49 -21.99
N HIS A 18 6.94 -46.90 -22.13
CA HIS A 18 6.09 -47.70 -21.23
C HIS A 18 6.30 -47.65 -19.71
N ALA A 19 5.34 -46.99 -19.05
CA ALA A 19 4.92 -47.28 -17.69
C ALA A 19 3.63 -48.14 -17.71
N CYS A 20 3.65 -49.21 -16.92
CA CYS A 20 2.54 -50.05 -16.45
C CYS A 20 2.90 -50.30 -14.97
N THR A 21 2.06 -50.36 -13.95
CA THR A 21 0.60 -50.40 -13.80
C THR A 21 0.37 -50.21 -12.30
N ALA A 22 -0.66 -49.48 -11.86
CA ALA A 22 -1.65 -49.98 -10.89
C ALA A 22 -2.56 -48.86 -10.35
N CYS A 23 -3.85 -49.11 -10.57
CA CYS A 23 -5.01 -48.71 -9.76
C CYS A 23 -5.40 -47.22 -9.70
N ALA A 24 -6.31 -46.85 -10.61
CA ALA A 24 -7.34 -45.86 -10.34
C ALA A 24 -8.67 -46.36 -10.91
N GLN A 25 -9.62 -46.66 -10.02
CA GLN A 25 -11.02 -46.88 -10.33
C GLN A 25 -11.71 -45.50 -10.36
N HIS A 26 -12.44 -45.19 -11.43
CA HIS A 26 -13.83 -44.71 -11.41
C HIS A 26 -14.28 -44.32 -12.84
N ARG A 27 -15.48 -44.80 -13.20
CA ARG A 27 -16.10 -44.71 -14.54
C ARG A 27 -16.61 -43.30 -14.86
N PRO A 28 -16.49 -42.81 -16.10
CA PRO A 28 -17.28 -41.69 -16.60
C PRO A 28 -18.66 -42.15 -17.09
N VAL A 29 -19.67 -41.32 -16.82
CA VAL A 29 -21.06 -41.47 -17.28
C VAL A 29 -21.20 -40.78 -18.64
N GLU A 30 -21.67 -41.52 -19.64
CA GLU A 30 -21.89 -41.05 -21.02
C GLU A 30 -23.18 -40.23 -21.13
N TRP A 31 -23.13 -39.11 -21.84
CA TRP A 31 -24.30 -38.33 -22.28
C TRP A 31 -24.66 -38.73 -23.72
N PRO A 32 -25.90 -39.18 -24.01
CA PRO A 32 -26.26 -39.56 -25.38
C PRO A 32 -26.60 -38.35 -26.24
N SER A 33 -26.16 -38.44 -27.50
CA SER A 33 -26.27 -37.43 -28.55
C SER A 33 -27.70 -37.21 -29.03
N MET A 34 -28.03 -35.94 -29.28
CA MET A 34 -29.35 -35.46 -29.67
C MET A 34 -29.47 -35.39 -31.20
N LYS A 35 -29.99 -36.43 -31.87
CA LYS A 35 -30.57 -36.33 -33.23
C LYS A 35 -31.65 -37.40 -33.48
N MET A 36 -32.76 -36.94 -34.05
CA MET A 36 -33.90 -37.68 -34.64
C MET A 36 -34.92 -38.32 -33.68
N LEU A 37 -36.06 -37.64 -33.50
CA LEU A 37 -37.38 -38.20 -33.86
C LEU A 37 -38.44 -37.08 -33.89
N ARG A 38 -38.77 -36.61 -35.10
CA ARG A 38 -40.02 -35.92 -35.43
C ARG A 38 -41.00 -37.02 -35.87
N ALA A 39 -42.01 -37.34 -35.07
CA ALA A 39 -43.32 -37.85 -35.53
C ALA A 39 -44.19 -38.28 -34.34
N LEU A 40 -45.49 -37.94 -34.44
CA LEU A 40 -46.63 -38.53 -33.71
C LEU A 40 -46.70 -38.33 -32.18
N VAL A 41 -47.33 -37.25 -31.74
CA VAL A 41 -48.40 -37.35 -30.73
C VAL A 41 -49.54 -36.42 -31.16
N LEU A 42 -50.61 -37.03 -31.66
CA LEU A 42 -51.91 -36.42 -31.96
C LEU A 42 -52.93 -37.21 -31.12
N LEU A 43 -53.95 -36.52 -30.57
CA LEU A 43 -55.01 -36.98 -29.65
C LEU A 43 -54.54 -37.17 -28.19
N LEU A 44 -55.09 -36.56 -27.13
CA LEU A 44 -56.36 -35.90 -26.80
C LEU A 44 -55.99 -34.97 -25.61
N VAL A 45 -56.32 -33.68 -25.55
CA VAL A 45 -57.53 -33.19 -24.88
C VAL A 45 -57.93 -31.87 -25.54
N ALA A 46 -59.10 -31.91 -26.19
CA ALA A 46 -59.88 -30.74 -26.53
C ALA A 46 -60.63 -30.27 -25.28
N SER A 47 -60.57 -28.97 -24.99
CA SER A 47 -61.71 -28.12 -24.61
C SER A 47 -61.21 -26.86 -23.91
N LEU A 48 -61.23 -25.71 -24.60
CA LEU A 48 -61.53 -24.36 -24.09
C LEU A 48 -61.39 -23.34 -25.27
N PRO A 49 -62.26 -22.31 -25.36
CA PRO A 49 -62.36 -21.42 -26.51
C PRO A 49 -61.18 -20.43 -26.56
N PRO A 50 -60.89 -19.83 -27.73
CA PRO A 50 -59.88 -18.78 -27.80
C PRO A 50 -60.41 -17.52 -27.10
N LEU A 51 -59.80 -17.16 -25.96
CA LEU A 51 -59.94 -15.80 -25.43
C LEU A 51 -59.14 -14.86 -26.32
N VAL A 52 -59.85 -14.03 -27.07
CA VAL A 52 -59.31 -12.80 -27.64
C VAL A 52 -59.01 -11.88 -26.46
N PRO A 53 -57.75 -11.51 -26.16
CA PRO A 53 -57.52 -10.46 -25.19
C PRO A 53 -58.05 -9.15 -25.78
N ALA A 54 -59.01 -8.56 -25.07
CA ALA A 54 -59.47 -7.20 -25.34
C ALA A 54 -58.27 -6.26 -25.35
N ALA A 55 -58.18 -5.42 -26.39
CA ALA A 55 -57.22 -4.33 -26.43
C ALA A 55 -57.54 -3.34 -25.31
N THR A 56 -56.93 -3.53 -24.14
CA THR A 56 -56.73 -2.43 -23.19
C THR A 56 -55.69 -1.52 -23.81
N GLU A 57 -56.12 -0.34 -24.26
CA GLU A 57 -55.23 0.79 -24.55
C GLU A 57 -54.27 0.95 -23.36
N ALA A 58 -52.98 0.74 -23.63
CA ALA A 58 -51.94 1.13 -22.71
C ALA A 58 -52.09 2.64 -22.45
N PRO A 59 -52.01 3.11 -21.19
CA PRO A 59 -51.98 4.54 -20.95
C PRO A 59 -50.79 5.09 -21.74
N SER A 60 -51.05 6.11 -22.55
CA SER A 60 -50.01 6.92 -23.18
C SER A 60 -48.99 7.30 -22.09
N PRO A 61 -47.67 7.16 -22.33
CA PRO A 61 -46.68 7.63 -21.38
C PRO A 61 -46.84 9.15 -21.32
N ALA A 62 -47.61 9.62 -20.35
CA ALA A 62 -47.53 10.99 -19.89
C ALA A 62 -46.04 11.22 -19.63
N GLU A 63 -45.46 12.21 -20.33
CA GLU A 63 -44.15 12.74 -20.06
C GLU A 63 -44.08 13.05 -18.56
N ALA A 64 -43.59 12.10 -17.78
CA ALA A 64 -42.93 12.37 -16.54
C ALA A 64 -41.70 13.16 -16.96
N ALA A 65 -41.84 14.48 -17.03
CA ALA A 65 -40.74 15.40 -17.15
C ALA A 65 -39.74 15.01 -16.06
N SER A 66 -38.68 14.31 -16.46
CA SER A 66 -37.61 13.92 -15.57
C SER A 66 -37.04 15.23 -15.07
N ALA A 67 -37.32 15.57 -13.81
CA ALA A 67 -36.69 16.71 -13.17
C ALA A 67 -35.18 16.60 -13.44
N PRO A 68 -34.52 17.67 -13.92
CA PRO A 68 -33.09 17.60 -14.19
C PRO A 68 -32.39 17.08 -12.94
N PRO A 69 -31.36 16.23 -13.08
CA PRO A 69 -30.66 15.68 -11.93
C PRO A 69 -30.26 16.84 -11.00
N VAL A 70 -30.60 16.72 -9.73
CA VAL A 70 -30.28 17.74 -8.72
C VAL A 70 -28.77 17.75 -8.57
N VAL A 71 -28.09 18.58 -9.35
CA VAL A 71 -26.65 18.81 -9.25
C VAL A 71 -26.40 19.39 -7.86
N SER A 72 -25.47 18.80 -7.10
CA SER A 72 -24.98 19.39 -5.85
C SER A 72 -24.47 20.81 -6.15
N LEU A 73 -25.29 21.82 -5.84
CA LEU A 73 -24.99 23.23 -6.11
C LEU A 73 -23.67 23.63 -5.43
N SER A 74 -23.41 23.07 -4.26
CA SER A 74 -22.15 23.25 -3.52
C SER A 74 -20.97 22.65 -4.27
N ALA A 75 -21.05 21.40 -4.74
CA ALA A 75 -19.94 20.76 -5.46
C ALA A 75 -19.63 21.50 -6.75
N ARG A 76 -20.66 21.92 -7.51
CA ARG A 76 -20.49 22.73 -8.71
C ARG A 76 -19.83 24.06 -8.39
N LYS A 77 -20.29 24.77 -7.36
CA LYS A 77 -19.72 26.05 -6.93
C LYS A 77 -18.24 25.90 -6.58
N VAL A 78 -17.90 24.93 -5.72
CA VAL A 78 -16.52 24.68 -5.29
C VAL A 78 -15.62 24.31 -6.47
N TYR A 79 -16.11 23.46 -7.38
CA TYR A 79 -15.37 23.10 -8.59
C TYR A 79 -15.08 24.30 -9.49
N GLU A 80 -16.10 25.12 -9.82
CA GLU A 80 -15.91 26.29 -10.68
C GLU A 80 -14.98 27.33 -10.07
N GLN A 81 -15.01 27.51 -8.74
CA GLN A 81 -14.09 28.40 -8.02
C GLN A 81 -12.65 27.89 -8.07
N ALA A 82 -12.45 26.57 -7.94
CA ALA A 82 -11.13 25.96 -7.82
C ALA A 82 -10.47 25.61 -9.16
N ARG A 83 -11.24 25.43 -10.24
CA ARG A 83 -10.77 24.82 -11.50
C ARG A 83 -9.53 25.48 -12.10
N SER A 84 -9.40 26.81 -11.99
CA SER A 84 -8.26 27.54 -12.59
C SER A 84 -6.97 27.40 -11.79
N GLN A 85 -7.06 26.92 -10.54
CA GLN A 85 -5.90 26.65 -9.68
C GLN A 85 -5.46 25.18 -9.72
N LEU A 86 -6.26 24.29 -10.33
CA LEU A 86 -5.93 22.88 -10.47
C LEU A 86 -4.96 22.65 -11.63
N LEU A 87 -3.97 21.81 -11.36
CA LEU A 87 -2.94 21.41 -12.30
C LEU A 87 -2.88 19.89 -12.36
N GLN A 88 -2.68 19.37 -13.54
CA GLN A 88 -2.27 17.99 -13.72
C GLN A 88 -0.75 17.96 -13.67
N ILE A 89 -0.19 17.11 -12.82
CA ILE A 89 1.26 16.95 -12.68
C ILE A 89 1.67 15.66 -13.39
N ARG A 90 2.60 15.78 -14.32
CA ARG A 90 3.10 14.65 -15.12
C ARG A 90 4.60 14.53 -14.92
N THR A 91 5.05 13.32 -14.61
CA THR A 91 6.45 12.94 -14.76
C THR A 91 6.62 12.30 -16.14
N VAL A 92 7.58 12.76 -16.92
CA VAL A 92 7.80 12.35 -18.31
C VAL A 92 9.24 11.93 -18.56
N LEU A 93 9.46 10.97 -19.47
CA LEU A 93 10.80 10.59 -19.90
C LEU A 93 11.43 11.65 -20.81
N LYS A 94 12.67 12.04 -20.50
CA LYS A 94 13.49 12.92 -21.33
C LYS A 94 13.67 12.34 -22.73
N GLY A 95 13.39 13.17 -23.74
CA GLY A 95 13.56 12.83 -25.16
C GLY A 95 12.51 11.87 -25.75
N ARG A 96 11.54 11.37 -24.96
CA ARG A 96 10.44 10.52 -25.46
C ARG A 96 9.05 11.08 -25.18
N ALA A 97 8.94 12.09 -24.31
CA ALA A 97 7.68 12.74 -23.91
C ALA A 97 6.57 11.77 -23.42
N SER A 98 6.95 10.53 -23.07
CA SER A 98 6.03 9.53 -22.53
C SER A 98 5.89 9.72 -21.02
N GLN A 99 4.64 9.75 -20.53
CA GLN A 99 4.33 9.86 -19.12
C GLN A 99 4.72 8.56 -18.38
N THR A 100 5.33 8.71 -17.21
CA THR A 100 5.67 7.59 -16.30
C THR A 100 4.88 7.64 -15.00
N SER A 101 4.45 8.83 -14.60
CA SER A 101 3.59 9.08 -13.46
C SER A 101 2.66 10.26 -13.73
N VAL A 102 1.43 10.18 -13.22
CA VAL A 102 0.41 11.21 -13.36
C VAL A 102 -0.32 11.41 -12.05
N GLY A 103 -0.55 12.67 -11.70
CA GLY A 103 -1.32 13.08 -10.55
C GLY A 103 -1.89 14.47 -10.73
N SER A 104 -2.38 15.03 -9.63
CA SER A 104 -2.92 16.38 -9.55
C SER A 104 -2.06 17.24 -8.62
N GLY A 105 -2.19 18.54 -8.76
CA GLY A 105 -1.59 19.54 -7.89
C GLY A 105 -2.40 20.81 -7.95
N PHE A 106 -2.06 21.77 -7.09
CA PHE A 106 -2.79 23.03 -7.02
C PHE A 106 -1.91 24.18 -6.57
N ILE A 107 -2.26 25.39 -7.02
CA ILE A 107 -1.51 26.61 -6.77
C ILE A 107 -1.93 27.21 -5.41
N VAL A 108 -0.94 27.48 -4.56
CA VAL A 108 -1.15 27.94 -3.17
C VAL A 108 -0.64 29.35 -2.90
N THR A 109 0.18 29.91 -3.79
CA THR A 109 0.61 31.33 -3.69
C THR A 109 0.70 32.00 -5.05
N ARG A 110 0.67 33.35 -5.05
CA ARG A 110 0.73 34.17 -6.28
C ARG A 110 2.10 34.10 -6.96
N GLU A 111 3.13 33.69 -6.22
CA GLU A 111 4.47 33.44 -6.73
C GLU A 111 4.58 32.09 -7.46
N GLY A 112 3.48 31.34 -7.59
CA GLY A 112 3.39 30.09 -8.36
C GLY A 112 3.82 28.85 -7.60
N HIS A 113 3.77 28.86 -6.27
CA HIS A 113 4.01 27.64 -5.49
C HIS A 113 2.87 26.64 -5.68
N ILE A 114 3.24 25.38 -5.92
CA ILE A 114 2.32 24.30 -6.22
C ILE A 114 2.54 23.17 -5.21
N ILE A 115 1.46 22.63 -4.65
CA ILE A 115 1.47 21.44 -3.81
C ILE A 115 1.01 20.23 -4.62
N THR A 116 1.69 19.10 -4.44
CA THR A 116 1.27 17.77 -4.92
C THR A 116 1.80 16.69 -3.97
N ASN A 117 1.62 15.41 -4.30
CA ASN A 117 2.23 14.32 -3.55
C ASN A 117 3.67 14.02 -3.98
N PHE A 118 4.49 13.56 -3.04
CA PHE A 118 5.84 13.09 -3.34
C PHE A 118 5.84 11.92 -4.33
N HIS A 119 4.94 10.95 -4.17
CA HIS A 119 4.90 9.78 -5.07
C HIS A 119 4.58 10.13 -6.53
N VAL A 120 3.92 11.27 -6.78
CA VAL A 120 3.64 11.74 -8.14
C VAL A 120 4.93 12.18 -8.82
N VAL A 121 5.84 12.79 -8.06
CA VAL A 121 7.09 13.39 -8.56
C VAL A 121 8.34 12.57 -8.27
N SER A 122 8.21 11.42 -7.61
CA SER A 122 9.36 10.70 -7.03
C SER A 122 10.36 10.23 -8.08
N GLU A 123 9.92 9.90 -9.30
CA GLU A 123 10.82 9.46 -10.37
C GLU A 123 11.69 10.62 -10.87
N ALA A 124 11.14 11.83 -11.00
CA ALA A 124 11.92 13.02 -11.29
C ALA A 124 12.84 13.43 -10.13
N ALA A 125 12.41 13.22 -8.88
CA ALA A 125 13.24 13.47 -7.72
C ALA A 125 14.43 12.50 -7.60
N LEU A 126 14.22 11.20 -7.87
CA LEU A 126 15.23 10.15 -7.73
C LEU A 126 16.10 9.98 -8.99
N GLU A 127 15.55 10.27 -10.16
CA GLU A 127 16.20 10.07 -11.46
C GLU A 127 16.07 11.33 -12.35
N PRO A 128 16.54 12.52 -11.88
CA PRO A 128 16.41 13.78 -12.63
C PRO A 128 17.20 13.80 -13.94
N ALA A 129 18.08 12.83 -14.18
CA ALA A 129 18.81 12.68 -15.44
C ALA A 129 17.94 12.08 -16.57
N THR A 130 16.87 11.36 -16.23
CA THR A 130 16.02 10.63 -17.19
C THR A 130 14.57 11.10 -17.20
N HIS A 131 14.14 11.84 -16.18
CA HIS A 131 12.77 12.33 -16.04
C HIS A 131 12.72 13.86 -15.90
N ASP A 132 11.68 14.46 -16.47
CA ASP A 132 11.28 15.86 -16.23
C ASP A 132 9.88 15.90 -15.59
N LEU A 133 9.57 17.02 -14.94
CA LEU A 133 8.23 17.33 -14.45
C LEU A 133 7.61 18.43 -15.29
N VAL A 134 6.34 18.25 -15.63
CA VAL A 134 5.52 19.27 -16.28
C VAL A 134 4.18 19.40 -15.57
N TYR A 135 3.61 20.60 -15.58
CA TYR A 135 2.20 20.79 -15.28
C TYR A 135 1.40 20.91 -16.57
N VAL A 136 0.14 20.52 -16.53
CA VAL A 136 -0.86 20.81 -17.56
C VAL A 136 -2.08 21.44 -16.89
N THR A 137 -2.51 22.60 -17.37
CA THR A 137 -3.70 23.30 -16.88
C THR A 137 -4.97 22.77 -17.56
N ALA A 138 -6.15 23.14 -17.04
CA ALA A 138 -7.43 22.74 -17.63
C ALA A 138 -7.64 23.25 -19.07
N ASP A 139 -7.01 24.37 -19.46
CA ASP A 139 -6.98 24.91 -20.83
C ASP A 139 -5.87 24.31 -21.71
N GLY A 140 -5.12 23.32 -21.21
CA GLY A 140 -4.10 22.59 -21.97
C GLY A 140 -2.74 23.26 -22.06
N ARG A 141 -2.48 24.34 -21.30
CA ARG A 141 -1.15 24.94 -21.23
C ARG A 141 -0.22 24.03 -20.45
N GLU A 142 0.96 23.80 -21.01
CA GLU A 142 1.98 22.94 -20.43
C GLU A 142 3.28 23.72 -20.19
N ALA A 143 3.89 23.52 -19.02
CA ALA A 143 5.24 24.01 -18.77
C ALA A 143 5.98 23.16 -17.74
N ARG A 144 7.31 23.28 -17.74
CA ARG A 144 8.19 22.56 -16.84
C ARG A 144 8.06 23.04 -15.39
N LEU A 145 8.20 22.09 -14.46
CA LEU A 145 8.24 22.32 -13.02
C LEU A 145 9.62 21.98 -12.45
N ASP A 146 10.00 22.75 -11.43
CA ASP A 146 11.12 22.46 -10.54
C ASP A 146 10.58 22.02 -9.16
N ILE A 147 11.30 21.09 -8.53
CA ILE A 147 11.04 20.67 -7.15
C ILE A 147 11.77 21.63 -6.22
N LEU A 148 11.08 22.28 -5.29
CA LEU A 148 11.70 23.13 -4.27
C LEU A 148 12.01 22.36 -2.98
N MET A 149 11.04 21.57 -2.51
CA MET A 149 11.17 20.81 -1.26
C MET A 149 10.29 19.57 -1.26
N LEU A 150 10.74 18.53 -0.55
CA LEU A 150 10.04 17.27 -0.39
C LEU A 150 9.75 17.01 1.09
N ASP A 151 8.57 16.47 1.37
CA ASP A 151 8.22 15.84 2.65
C ASP A 151 7.80 14.40 2.36
N VAL A 152 8.76 13.50 2.45
CA VAL A 152 8.62 12.08 2.14
C VAL A 152 7.74 11.37 3.18
N LEU A 153 7.76 11.85 4.42
CA LEU A 153 7.03 11.25 5.54
C LEU A 153 5.53 11.44 5.41
N HIS A 154 5.12 12.60 4.91
CA HIS A 154 3.71 12.95 4.66
C HIS A 154 3.31 12.84 3.19
N ASP A 155 4.18 12.32 2.32
CA ASP A 155 3.94 12.17 0.89
C ASP A 155 3.59 13.50 0.19
N LEU A 156 4.35 14.57 0.42
CA LEU A 156 4.13 15.90 -0.17
C LEU A 156 5.36 16.41 -0.92
N ALA A 157 5.10 17.21 -1.95
CA ALA A 157 6.13 17.95 -2.67
C ALA A 157 5.67 19.39 -2.92
N LEU A 158 6.61 20.33 -2.76
CA LEU A 158 6.46 21.73 -3.12
C LEU A 158 7.19 21.97 -4.44
N LEU A 159 6.46 22.44 -5.43
CA LEU A 159 6.94 22.68 -6.78
C LEU A 159 6.78 24.16 -7.15
N LYS A 160 7.46 24.55 -8.23
CA LYS A 160 7.31 25.87 -8.86
C LYS A 160 7.54 25.76 -10.37
N PRO A 161 6.86 26.55 -11.21
CA PRO A 161 7.20 26.66 -12.63
C PRO A 161 8.67 27.00 -12.81
N ALA A 162 9.34 26.26 -13.70
CA ALA A 162 10.74 26.54 -14.04
C ALA A 162 10.85 27.92 -14.68
N ALA A 163 11.92 28.65 -14.36
CA ALA A 163 12.18 29.94 -15.00
C ALA A 163 12.45 29.74 -16.50
N THR A 164 11.80 30.52 -17.36
CA THR A 164 12.17 30.57 -18.77
C THR A 164 13.40 31.47 -18.95
N GLY A 165 14.29 31.13 -19.88
CA GLY A 165 15.60 31.77 -20.06
C GLY A 165 15.58 33.25 -20.45
N ASP A 166 14.39 33.83 -20.62
CA ASP A 166 14.12 35.25 -20.89
C ASP A 166 13.84 36.07 -19.60
N GLY A 167 14.04 35.48 -18.41
CA GLY A 167 13.91 36.18 -17.12
C GLY A 167 12.47 36.49 -16.71
N LYS A 168 11.49 36.08 -17.53
CA LYS A 168 10.07 36.13 -17.19
C LYS A 168 9.73 34.83 -16.49
N SER A 169 9.30 34.88 -15.24
CA SER A 169 8.62 33.72 -14.67
C SER A 169 7.36 33.50 -15.51
N ALA A 170 7.12 32.27 -15.98
CA ALA A 170 5.88 31.89 -16.66
C ALA A 170 4.70 31.88 -15.66
N LEU A 171 4.46 33.01 -15.01
CA LEU A 171 3.37 33.24 -14.07
C LEU A 171 2.32 34.09 -14.76
N PRO A 172 1.31 33.48 -15.38
CA PRO A 172 0.02 34.14 -15.55
C PRO A 172 -0.50 34.54 -14.15
N GLY A 173 -1.34 35.56 -14.07
CA GLY A 173 -2.03 35.97 -12.85
C GLY A 173 -2.96 34.88 -12.32
N TRP A 174 -2.38 33.84 -11.73
CA TRP A 174 -3.07 32.69 -11.20
C TRP A 174 -3.75 33.06 -9.89
N ASP A 175 -5.01 32.65 -9.78
CA ASP A 175 -5.69 32.57 -8.50
C ASP A 175 -5.04 31.50 -7.62
N VAL A 176 -5.30 31.56 -6.32
CA VAL A 176 -4.67 30.68 -5.34
C VAL A 176 -5.74 30.04 -4.48
N LEU A 177 -5.51 28.79 -4.09
CA LEU A 177 -6.32 28.16 -3.05
C LEU A 177 -5.77 28.50 -1.67
N GLY A 178 -6.62 29.09 -0.84
CA GLY A 178 -6.32 29.34 0.57
C GLY A 178 -6.48 28.06 1.40
N PHE A 179 -5.70 27.94 2.47
CA PHE A 179 -5.86 26.86 3.44
C PHE A 179 -6.91 27.22 4.48
N ARG A 180 -7.65 26.22 4.95
CA ARG A 180 -8.56 26.39 6.09
C ARG A 180 -7.74 26.75 7.34
N PRO A 181 -8.14 27.78 8.11
CA PRO A 181 -7.46 28.12 9.36
C PRO A 181 -7.47 26.97 10.36
N ALA A 182 -6.35 26.71 11.04
CA ALA A 182 -6.25 25.62 12.02
C ALA A 182 -7.20 25.75 13.23
N LYS A 183 -7.67 26.97 13.52
CA LYS A 183 -8.67 27.23 14.57
C LYS A 183 -10.08 26.76 14.20
N ASP A 184 -10.36 26.54 12.91
CA ASP A 184 -11.65 26.09 12.42
C ASP A 184 -11.67 24.55 12.41
N SER A 185 -12.00 23.92 13.53
CA SER A 185 -12.04 22.46 13.64
C SER A 185 -13.00 21.83 12.63
N LEU A 186 -12.66 20.64 12.13
CA LEU A 186 -13.56 19.82 11.29
C LEU A 186 -14.47 18.98 12.19
N ALA A 187 -15.78 19.05 11.96
CA ALA A 187 -16.75 18.18 12.64
C ALA A 187 -16.98 16.90 11.83
N GLN A 188 -17.12 15.75 12.50
CA GLN A 188 -17.51 14.51 11.80
C GLN A 188 -18.86 14.71 11.08
N GLY A 189 -18.95 14.25 9.84
CA GLY A 189 -20.07 14.48 8.94
C GLY A 189 -20.00 15.77 8.12
N GLU A 190 -19.02 16.65 8.38
CA GLU A 190 -18.83 17.85 7.58
C GLU A 190 -18.49 17.51 6.12
N ARG A 191 -19.17 18.15 5.17
CA ARG A 191 -18.99 17.90 3.73
C ARG A 191 -17.64 18.40 3.25
N MET A 192 -17.06 17.62 2.35
CA MET A 192 -15.77 17.85 1.73
C MET A 192 -15.85 17.58 0.23
N TYR A 193 -15.04 18.30 -0.53
CA TYR A 193 -14.96 18.16 -1.99
C TYR A 193 -13.51 17.88 -2.37
N SER A 194 -13.27 16.69 -2.89
CA SER A 194 -11.98 16.29 -3.44
C SER A 194 -11.93 16.63 -4.92
N LEU A 195 -10.86 17.30 -5.36
CA LEU A 195 -10.67 17.67 -6.76
C LEU A 195 -9.38 17.08 -7.31
N GLY A 196 -9.41 16.68 -8.58
CA GLY A 196 -8.24 16.14 -9.27
C GLY A 196 -8.60 15.65 -10.67
N ASN A 197 -7.63 15.11 -11.39
CA ASN A 197 -7.80 14.54 -12.73
C ASN A 197 -7.78 13.00 -12.66
N PRO A 198 -8.89 12.34 -12.30
CA PRO A 198 -8.94 10.88 -12.25
C PRO A 198 -8.61 10.28 -13.62
N LEU A 199 -7.78 9.24 -13.64
CA LEU A 199 -7.42 8.42 -14.80
C LEU A 199 -6.94 9.21 -16.04
N ASP A 200 -6.50 10.46 -15.86
CA ASP A 200 -6.14 11.38 -16.95
C ASP A 200 -7.29 11.64 -17.95
N VAL A 201 -8.56 11.57 -17.51
CA VAL A 201 -9.73 11.79 -18.39
C VAL A 201 -10.29 13.22 -18.33
N GLY A 202 -9.92 13.99 -17.31
CA GLY A 202 -10.40 15.36 -17.06
C GLY A 202 -10.56 15.65 -15.58
N PHE A 203 -10.49 16.92 -15.20
CA PHE A 203 -10.71 17.33 -13.81
C PHE A 203 -12.14 17.00 -13.35
N ALA A 204 -12.25 16.44 -12.16
CA ALA A 204 -13.48 16.03 -11.52
C ALA A 204 -13.56 16.53 -10.08
N VAL A 205 -14.79 16.56 -9.56
CA VAL A 205 -15.08 16.79 -8.15
C VAL A 205 -15.75 15.55 -7.56
N ILE A 206 -15.20 15.04 -6.48
CA ILE A 206 -15.77 13.96 -5.68
C ILE A 206 -16.22 14.52 -4.35
N GLU A 207 -17.50 14.39 -4.07
CA GLU A 207 -18.08 14.79 -2.80
C GLU A 207 -18.01 13.64 -1.78
N GLY A 208 -17.77 13.98 -0.52
CA GLY A 208 -17.86 13.07 0.61
C GLY A 208 -17.83 13.83 1.93
N ASN A 209 -17.61 13.13 3.03
CA ASN A 209 -17.64 13.70 4.37
C ASN A 209 -16.33 13.45 5.13
N TYR A 210 -16.05 14.32 6.10
CA TYR A 210 -15.03 14.12 7.12
C TYR A 210 -15.49 13.10 8.16
N ASN A 211 -14.74 12.02 8.37
CA ASN A 211 -15.06 10.98 9.35
C ASN A 211 -14.10 10.97 10.55
N GLY A 212 -13.31 12.03 10.75
CA GLY A 212 -12.30 12.08 11.80
C GLY A 212 -10.89 11.82 11.29
N MET A 213 -9.94 11.71 12.22
CA MET A 213 -8.59 11.25 11.93
C MET A 213 -8.55 9.72 11.89
N VAL A 214 -7.67 9.18 11.05
CA VAL A 214 -7.43 7.74 10.96
C VAL A 214 -6.82 7.24 12.26
N GLU A 215 -7.52 6.34 12.95
CA GLU A 215 -7.00 5.66 14.12
C GLU A 215 -5.80 4.78 13.75
N ARG A 216 -4.85 4.64 14.68
CA ARG A 216 -3.66 3.77 14.54
C ARG A 216 -2.72 4.12 13.39
N SER A 217 -2.91 5.24 12.71
CA SER A 217 -1.91 5.75 11.77
C SER A 217 -0.72 6.35 12.52
N PHE A 218 0.50 6.05 12.08
CA PHE A 218 1.71 6.62 12.68
C PHE A 218 1.83 8.12 12.40
N TYR A 219 1.44 8.54 11.19
CA TYR A 219 1.27 9.95 10.80
C TYR A 219 -0.23 10.28 10.69
N PRO A 220 -0.71 11.36 11.31
CA PRO A 220 -2.10 11.80 11.19
C PRO A 220 -2.60 11.90 9.75
N GLN A 221 -3.76 11.30 9.50
CA GLN A 221 -4.44 11.35 8.21
C GLN A 221 -5.93 11.59 8.41
N ILE A 222 -6.56 12.26 7.46
CA ILE A 222 -8.00 12.49 7.46
C ILE A 222 -8.69 11.28 6.84
N PHE A 223 -9.74 10.78 7.49
CA PHE A 223 -10.63 9.78 6.91
C PHE A 223 -11.73 10.48 6.10
N PHE A 224 -11.73 10.26 4.79
CA PHE A 224 -12.68 10.80 3.82
C PHE A 224 -13.54 9.67 3.23
N SER A 225 -14.86 9.91 3.11
CA SER A 225 -15.80 8.89 2.61
C SER A 225 -15.95 8.84 1.08
N GLY A 226 -15.39 9.80 0.34
CA GLY A 226 -15.47 9.80 -1.12
C GLY A 226 -14.42 8.88 -1.75
N ALA A 227 -14.76 8.25 -2.86
CA ALA A 227 -13.86 7.32 -3.54
C ALA A 227 -12.74 8.07 -4.30
N LEU A 228 -11.50 7.86 -3.89
CA LEU A 228 -10.34 8.38 -4.60
C LEU A 228 -9.76 7.38 -5.59
N SER A 229 -9.48 7.84 -6.81
CA SER A 229 -8.90 7.03 -7.90
C SER A 229 -7.59 7.61 -8.40
N GLY A 230 -6.79 6.78 -9.06
CA GLY A 230 -5.49 7.20 -9.62
C GLY A 230 -5.63 8.44 -10.49
N GLY A 231 -4.66 9.37 -10.40
CA GLY A 231 -4.71 10.68 -11.05
C GLY A 231 -5.22 11.81 -10.16
N MET A 232 -6.04 11.51 -9.13
CA MET A 232 -6.46 12.52 -8.15
C MET A 232 -5.43 12.78 -7.04
N SER A 233 -4.47 11.86 -6.83
CA SER A 233 -3.36 12.03 -5.88
C SER A 233 -2.67 13.37 -6.05
N GLY A 234 -2.50 14.10 -4.96
CA GLY A 234 -1.87 15.42 -4.91
C GLY A 234 -2.82 16.59 -5.15
N GLY A 235 -4.06 16.33 -5.59
CA GLY A 235 -5.12 17.33 -5.69
C GLY A 235 -5.66 17.74 -4.31
N PRO A 236 -6.37 18.88 -4.23
CA PRO A 236 -6.88 19.39 -2.97
C PRO A 236 -8.19 18.71 -2.56
N ALA A 237 -8.39 18.60 -1.26
CA ALA A 237 -9.70 18.43 -0.64
C ALA A 237 -10.11 19.76 0.01
N LEU A 238 -11.31 20.23 -0.30
CA LEU A 238 -11.83 21.56 0.04
C LEU A 238 -13.06 21.47 0.96
N ASP A 239 -13.24 22.48 1.79
CA ASP A 239 -14.50 22.73 2.50
C ASP A 239 -15.53 23.45 1.61
N GLN A 240 -16.70 23.78 2.17
CA GLN A 240 -17.78 24.45 1.44
C GLN A 240 -17.42 25.89 1.00
N GLU A 241 -16.41 26.49 1.62
CA GLU A 241 -15.89 27.81 1.29
C GLU A 241 -14.77 27.74 0.24
N GLY A 242 -14.40 26.53 -0.22
CA GLY A 242 -13.31 26.34 -1.19
C GLY A 242 -11.92 26.42 -0.57
N ARG A 243 -11.79 26.28 0.76
CA ARG A 243 -10.50 26.30 1.47
C ARG A 243 -9.94 24.90 1.61
N VAL A 244 -8.63 24.76 1.42
CA VAL A 244 -7.92 23.47 1.47
C VAL A 244 -7.85 22.96 2.89
N LEU A 245 -8.38 21.76 3.11
CA LEU A 245 -8.33 21.05 4.41
C LEU A 245 -7.46 19.78 4.33
N GLY A 246 -7.22 19.23 3.14
CA GLY A 246 -6.35 18.07 2.94
C GLY A 246 -5.87 17.90 1.50
N ILE A 247 -4.99 16.91 1.30
CA ILE A 247 -4.40 16.55 0.00
C ILE A 247 -4.73 15.08 -0.28
N ASN A 248 -5.29 14.83 -1.47
CA ASN A 248 -5.75 13.52 -1.90
C ASN A 248 -4.62 12.50 -2.01
N VAL A 249 -4.83 11.27 -1.53
CA VAL A 249 -3.91 10.13 -1.72
C VAL A 249 -4.68 8.93 -2.25
N ALA A 250 -4.55 8.63 -3.55
CA ALA A 250 -5.38 7.63 -4.23
C ALA A 250 -4.84 6.18 -4.15
N ARG A 251 -3.76 5.92 -3.40
CA ARG A 251 -3.02 4.63 -3.46
C ARG A 251 -3.14 3.71 -2.25
N ARG A 252 -3.95 4.01 -1.23
CA ARG A 252 -4.22 3.04 -0.16
C ARG A 252 -5.39 2.15 -0.55
N VAL A 253 -5.09 0.89 -0.84
CA VAL A 253 -6.03 -0.15 -1.28
C VAL A 253 -6.55 -0.95 -0.07
N ASP A 254 -6.90 -0.25 1.00
CA ASP A 254 -7.41 -0.88 2.23
C ASP A 254 -8.96 -0.94 2.18
N GLY A 255 -9.48 -1.63 1.17
CA GLY A 255 -10.92 -1.84 0.97
C GLY A 255 -11.58 -0.82 0.02
N GLU A 256 -12.66 -1.26 -0.64
CA GLU A 256 -13.48 -0.41 -1.49
C GLU A 256 -14.12 0.72 -0.64
N GLN A 257 -14.12 1.96 -1.16
CA GLN A 257 -14.77 3.16 -0.58
C GLN A 257 -14.16 3.78 0.69
N VAL A 258 -12.91 3.45 1.06
CA VAL A 258 -12.18 4.17 2.13
C VAL A 258 -11.06 5.01 1.51
N SER A 259 -11.02 6.31 1.80
CA SER A 259 -9.99 7.20 1.29
C SER A 259 -9.35 8.02 2.40
N PHE A 260 -8.05 8.27 2.24
CA PHE A 260 -7.25 8.98 3.22
C PHE A 260 -6.62 10.21 2.59
N LEU A 261 -6.58 11.30 3.35
CA LEU A 261 -5.97 12.55 2.93
C LEU A 261 -4.84 12.94 3.88
N VAL A 262 -3.82 13.58 3.32
CA VAL A 262 -2.80 14.26 4.12
C VAL A 262 -3.41 15.56 4.65
N PRO A 263 -3.38 15.84 5.97
CA PRO A 263 -3.88 17.10 6.51
C PRO A 263 -3.18 18.32 5.89
N ALA A 264 -3.95 19.38 5.60
CA ALA A 264 -3.42 20.62 5.03
C ALA A 264 -2.28 21.25 5.85
N ALA A 265 -2.27 21.03 7.17
CA ALA A 265 -1.23 21.53 8.07
C ALA A 265 0.18 21.12 7.64
N TYR A 266 0.37 19.90 7.13
CA TYR A 266 1.68 19.45 6.64
C TYR A 266 2.10 20.18 5.35
N ALA A 267 1.16 20.44 4.44
CA ALA A 267 1.42 21.22 3.24
C ALA A 267 1.73 22.69 3.57
N GLN A 268 1.05 23.28 4.56
CA GLN A 268 1.35 24.63 5.04
C GLN A 268 2.76 24.70 5.66
N GLN A 269 3.15 23.72 6.47
CA GLN A 269 4.51 23.65 7.03
C GLN A 269 5.57 23.44 5.95
N LEU A 270 5.29 22.63 4.93
CA LEU A 270 6.17 22.45 3.78
C LEU A 270 6.34 23.75 2.99
N LEU A 271 5.24 24.47 2.74
CA LEU A 271 5.26 25.76 2.06
C LEU A 271 6.07 26.78 2.85
N GLU A 272 5.86 26.90 4.17
CA GLU A 272 6.57 27.88 5.00
C GLU A 272 8.09 27.65 4.97
N ARG A 273 8.52 26.39 5.09
CA ARG A 273 9.94 26.02 5.03
C ARG A 273 10.55 26.14 3.62
N GLY A 274 9.74 25.91 2.58
CA GLY A 274 10.21 25.72 1.22
C GLY A 274 10.00 26.89 0.25
N ARG A 275 9.17 27.89 0.59
CA ARG A 275 8.78 28.98 -0.35
C ARG A 275 9.94 29.80 -0.91
N ASN A 276 11.06 29.83 -0.20
CA ASN A 276 12.28 30.54 -0.61
C ASN A 276 13.44 29.58 -0.93
N ALA A 277 13.18 28.27 -0.94
CA ALA A 277 14.20 27.28 -1.27
C ALA A 277 14.53 27.37 -2.77
N PRO A 278 15.81 27.27 -3.15
CA PRO A 278 16.16 27.13 -4.56
C PRO A 278 15.65 25.79 -5.11
N PRO A 279 15.47 25.68 -6.44
CA PRO A 279 15.24 24.40 -7.10
C PRO A 279 16.25 23.33 -6.66
N MET A 280 15.74 22.15 -6.33
CA MET A 280 16.53 20.99 -5.96
C MET A 280 17.47 20.59 -7.11
N GLN A 281 18.73 20.33 -6.77
CA GLN A 281 19.76 19.93 -7.73
C GLN A 281 20.17 18.48 -7.49
N GLY A 282 20.13 17.68 -8.55
CA GLY A 282 20.51 16.27 -8.52
C GLY A 282 19.51 15.36 -7.79
N PRO A 283 19.87 14.06 -7.62
CA PRO A 283 18.98 13.07 -7.03
C PRO A 283 18.65 13.33 -5.55
N ALA A 284 17.39 13.09 -5.17
CA ALA A 284 16.87 13.32 -3.82
C ALA A 284 17.26 12.25 -2.79
N ASP A 285 18.07 11.24 -3.15
CA ASP A 285 18.40 10.10 -2.29
C ASP A 285 18.91 10.51 -0.90
N LYS A 286 19.74 11.56 -0.83
CA LYS A 286 20.29 12.08 0.44
C LYS A 286 19.20 12.65 1.34
N GLU A 287 18.30 13.44 0.78
CA GLU A 287 17.22 14.09 1.51
C GLU A 287 16.17 13.06 1.97
N ILE A 288 15.85 12.09 1.10
CA ILE A 288 15.00 10.95 1.45
C ILE A 288 15.62 10.14 2.58
N THR A 289 16.93 9.84 2.50
CA THR A 289 17.65 9.13 3.56
C THR A 289 17.61 9.88 4.88
N ARG A 290 17.81 11.21 4.87
CA ARG A 290 17.74 12.05 6.07
C ARG A 290 16.38 11.94 6.77
N GLN A 291 15.28 12.08 6.02
CA GLN A 291 13.93 11.99 6.59
C GLN A 291 13.59 10.59 7.10
N LEU A 292 14.04 9.54 6.39
CA LEU A 292 13.87 8.16 6.85
C LEU A 292 14.67 7.86 8.12
N MET A 293 15.87 8.42 8.27
CA MET A 293 16.67 8.31 9.48
C MET A 293 16.00 8.97 10.69
N GLU A 294 15.31 10.10 10.49
CA GLU A 294 14.47 10.74 11.53
C GLU A 294 13.26 9.88 11.88
N HIS A 295 12.52 9.41 10.86
CA HIS A 295 11.37 8.55 11.06
C HIS A 295 11.71 7.27 11.84
N GLN A 296 12.76 6.55 11.43
CA GLN A 296 13.12 5.28 12.07
C GLN A 296 13.58 5.47 13.52
N ALA A 297 14.16 6.62 13.87
CA ALA A 297 14.56 6.93 15.23
C ALA A 297 13.34 7.07 16.14
N VAL A 298 12.37 7.89 15.73
CA VAL A 298 11.11 8.09 16.46
C VAL A 298 10.28 6.81 16.51
N LEU A 299 10.22 6.05 15.40
CA LEU A 299 9.53 4.76 15.34
C LEU A 299 10.12 3.77 16.35
N THR A 300 11.46 3.67 16.40
CA THR A 300 12.15 2.76 17.32
C THR A 300 11.86 3.11 18.77
N GLU A 301 12.00 4.39 19.13
CA GLU A 301 11.76 4.86 20.49
C GLU A 301 10.31 4.61 20.93
N ARG A 302 9.33 5.00 20.10
CA ARG A 302 7.91 4.81 20.40
C ARG A 302 7.51 3.33 20.47
N PHE A 303 8.09 2.48 19.61
CA PHE A 303 7.82 1.04 19.60
C PHE A 303 8.40 0.33 20.82
N ILE A 304 9.61 0.68 21.25
CA ILE A 304 10.19 0.11 22.47
C ILE A 304 9.43 0.63 23.70
N GLY A 305 9.12 1.93 23.75
CA GLY A 305 8.48 2.58 24.89
C GLY A 305 7.03 2.15 25.15
N GLN A 306 6.32 1.58 24.16
CA GLN A 306 4.98 1.04 24.38
C GLN A 306 4.99 -0.33 25.08
N GLY A 307 6.11 -1.04 25.09
CA GLY A 307 6.23 -2.40 25.62
C GLY A 307 5.39 -3.44 24.86
N TRP A 308 5.25 -4.61 25.48
CA TRP A 308 4.51 -5.76 24.94
C TRP A 308 3.20 -5.95 25.71
N LYS A 309 2.17 -6.45 25.04
CA LYS A 309 0.96 -6.96 25.69
C LYS A 309 1.32 -8.17 26.56
N THR A 310 0.69 -8.28 27.72
CA THR A 310 0.87 -9.42 28.62
C THR A 310 0.06 -10.63 28.15
N ALA A 311 0.71 -11.80 28.11
CA ALA A 311 0.15 -13.16 28.03
C ALA A 311 -0.89 -13.44 26.93
N THR A 312 -0.49 -14.18 25.90
CA THR A 312 -1.40 -14.87 24.95
C THR A 312 -1.22 -16.40 24.94
N HIS A 313 -0.19 -16.94 25.58
CA HIS A 313 0.12 -18.38 25.55
C HIS A 313 0.24 -18.98 26.96
N PRO A 314 -0.34 -20.16 27.26
CA PRO A 314 -0.34 -20.76 28.60
C PRO A 314 1.05 -21.03 29.19
N ARG A 315 2.01 -21.41 28.32
CA ARG A 315 3.39 -21.79 28.72
C ARG A 315 4.45 -20.73 28.46
N TYR A 316 4.22 -19.84 27.50
CA TYR A 316 5.27 -19.00 26.94
C TYR A 316 4.89 -17.53 27.09
N LYS A 317 5.85 -16.70 27.47
CA LYS A 317 5.79 -15.26 27.23
C LYS A 317 6.21 -15.04 25.77
N VAL A 318 5.32 -14.42 24.98
CA VAL A 318 5.57 -14.12 23.57
C VAL A 318 5.33 -12.64 23.30
N PRO A 319 6.18 -11.98 22.50
CA PRO A 319 6.02 -10.57 22.16
C PRO A 319 4.79 -10.35 21.28
N VAL A 320 3.75 -9.74 21.84
CA VAL A 320 2.61 -9.24 21.07
C VAL A 320 2.54 -7.73 21.23
N PRO A 321 2.73 -6.94 20.16
CA PRO A 321 2.69 -5.49 20.28
C PRO A 321 1.25 -5.01 20.59
N PRO A 322 1.09 -3.89 21.32
CA PRO A 322 -0.22 -3.29 21.53
C PRO A 322 -0.78 -2.65 20.25
N ASP A 323 -2.11 -2.52 20.17
CA ASP A 323 -2.82 -2.03 18.96
C ASP A 323 -2.82 -0.49 18.87
N ARG A 324 -1.67 0.13 19.12
CA ARG A 324 -1.52 1.59 19.08
C ARG A 324 -1.30 2.12 17.66
N PHE A 325 -0.40 1.48 16.91
CA PHE A 325 -0.14 1.80 15.51
C PHE A 325 0.08 0.53 14.66
N MET A 326 -0.36 -0.61 15.17
CA MET A 326 -0.31 -1.91 14.49
C MET A 326 -1.67 -2.59 14.58
N ARG A 327 -2.04 -3.36 13.56
CA ARG A 327 -3.19 -4.25 13.57
C ARG A 327 -2.73 -5.69 13.66
N CYS A 328 -3.24 -6.40 14.66
CA CYS A 328 -2.98 -7.82 14.86
C CYS A 328 -4.19 -8.66 14.42
N TRP A 329 -3.96 -9.66 13.58
CA TRP A 329 -4.96 -10.63 13.14
C TRP A 329 -4.55 -12.02 13.59
N GLY A 330 -5.48 -12.75 14.20
CA GLY A 330 -5.25 -14.11 14.69
C GLY A 330 -6.01 -15.15 13.88
N SER A 331 -5.44 -16.34 13.74
CA SER A 331 -6.08 -17.53 13.17
C SER A 331 -5.63 -18.77 13.93
N SER A 332 -6.54 -19.71 14.15
CA SER A 332 -6.21 -21.02 14.70
C SER A 332 -6.62 -22.12 13.74
N GLU A 333 -5.76 -23.13 13.59
CA GLU A 333 -6.05 -24.34 12.83
C GLU A 333 -5.97 -25.54 13.77
N GLN A 334 -7.11 -26.22 13.93
CA GLN A 334 -7.22 -27.44 14.74
C GLN A 334 -7.40 -28.64 13.82
N SER A 335 -6.47 -29.58 13.89
CA SER A 335 -6.49 -30.81 13.12
C SER A 335 -7.52 -31.79 13.68
N ARG A 336 -8.51 -32.12 12.85
CA ARG A 336 -9.59 -33.08 13.17
C ARG A 336 -9.16 -34.54 13.12
N THR A 337 -7.98 -34.86 12.56
CA THR A 337 -7.56 -36.24 12.26
C THR A 337 -6.15 -36.58 12.79
N GLY A 338 -5.74 -35.99 13.92
CA GLY A 338 -4.46 -36.33 14.56
C GLY A 338 -3.22 -35.65 13.94
N GLY A 339 -3.34 -34.38 13.55
CA GLY A 339 -2.27 -33.57 12.95
C GLY A 339 -1.65 -32.53 13.88
N LEU A 340 -0.99 -31.53 13.28
CA LEU A 340 -0.41 -30.38 13.97
C LEU A 340 -1.52 -29.37 14.23
N ASP A 341 -1.72 -29.01 15.48
CA ASP A 341 -2.54 -27.85 15.83
C ASP A 341 -1.60 -26.64 15.88
N PHE A 342 -2.01 -25.52 15.30
CA PHE A 342 -1.26 -24.28 15.46
C PHE A 342 -2.16 -23.06 15.51
N GLU A 343 -1.69 -22.06 16.25
CA GLU A 343 -2.28 -20.74 16.29
C GLU A 343 -1.26 -19.75 15.75
N ARG A 344 -1.74 -18.72 15.08
CA ARG A 344 -0.91 -17.71 14.46
C ARG A 344 -1.52 -16.35 14.71
N SER A 345 -0.67 -15.36 15.02
CA SER A 345 -1.06 -13.97 14.89
C SER A 345 -0.03 -13.15 14.12
N ASP A 346 -0.54 -12.30 13.24
CA ASP A 346 0.17 -11.37 12.38
C ASP A 346 -0.16 -9.94 12.80
N CYS A 347 0.82 -9.22 13.35
CA CYS A 347 0.75 -7.81 13.67
C CYS A 347 1.53 -7.00 12.65
N VAL A 348 0.86 -6.06 11.97
CA VAL A 348 1.48 -5.25 10.91
C VAL A 348 1.19 -3.77 11.17
N MET A 349 2.21 -2.92 10.97
CA MET A 349 2.03 -1.47 10.96
C MET A 349 1.34 -1.02 9.67
N ASP A 350 0.32 -0.16 9.81
CA ASP A 350 -0.49 0.32 8.69
C ASP A 350 0.23 1.36 7.84
N THR A 351 0.99 2.22 8.50
CA THR A 351 1.75 3.28 7.83
C THR A 351 3.01 2.70 7.21
N ARG A 352 3.24 3.02 5.93
CA ARG A 352 4.49 2.75 5.23
C ARG A 352 4.90 4.00 4.46
N ILE A 353 6.19 4.25 4.38
CA ILE A 353 6.76 5.39 3.65
C ILE A 353 7.11 4.97 2.23
N PHE A 354 6.61 5.72 1.26
CA PHE A 354 6.90 5.50 -0.15
C PHE A 354 8.23 6.15 -0.53
N VAL A 355 9.05 5.45 -1.32
CA VAL A 355 10.40 5.89 -1.73
C VAL A 355 10.67 5.58 -3.21
N GLY A 356 9.67 5.80 -4.06
CA GLY A 356 9.73 5.56 -5.51
C GLY A 356 9.20 4.18 -5.90
N LYS A 357 10.07 3.19 -6.08
CA LYS A 357 9.61 1.86 -6.56
C LYS A 357 9.13 0.92 -5.45
N PHE A 358 9.32 1.30 -4.19
CA PHE A 358 8.98 0.47 -3.04
C PHE A 358 8.56 1.32 -1.83
N THR A 359 8.17 0.63 -0.77
CA THR A 359 7.83 1.25 0.52
C THR A 359 8.70 0.66 1.64
N THR A 360 8.99 1.47 2.66
CA THR A 360 9.82 1.13 3.83
C THR A 360 9.30 1.83 5.10
N GLY A 361 10.05 1.82 6.20
CA GLY A 361 9.68 2.52 7.43
C GLY A 361 8.50 1.86 8.14
N ALA A 362 8.53 0.53 8.26
CA ALA A 362 7.47 -0.23 8.92
C ALA A 362 8.01 -1.40 9.72
N LEU A 363 7.23 -1.78 10.73
CA LEU A 363 7.47 -2.93 11.60
C LEU A 363 6.37 -3.99 11.37
N SER A 364 6.73 -5.26 11.53
CA SER A 364 5.77 -6.36 11.65
C SER A 364 6.26 -7.41 12.63
N VAL A 365 5.32 -8.03 13.34
CA VAL A 365 5.56 -9.14 14.26
C VAL A 365 4.62 -10.26 13.88
N ARG A 366 5.13 -11.49 13.76
CA ARG A 366 4.35 -12.71 13.66
C ARG A 366 4.75 -13.65 14.77
N HIS A 367 3.78 -14.33 15.36
CA HIS A 367 4.03 -15.47 16.23
C HIS A 367 3.15 -16.64 15.81
N GLU A 368 3.68 -17.84 15.99
CA GLU A 368 3.02 -19.11 15.72
C GLU A 368 3.29 -20.05 16.89
N SER A 369 2.25 -20.60 17.52
CA SER A 369 2.35 -21.62 18.56
C SER A 369 1.89 -22.95 18.03
N TYR A 370 2.62 -24.01 18.36
CA TYR A 370 2.45 -25.34 17.78
C TYR A 370 2.21 -26.39 18.87
N ASP A 371 1.21 -27.25 18.68
CA ASP A 371 0.97 -28.47 19.44
C ASP A 371 0.96 -29.68 18.51
N GLY A 372 2.01 -30.50 18.65
CA GLY A 372 2.22 -31.75 17.93
C GLY A 372 2.05 -33.00 18.79
N SER A 373 1.39 -32.91 19.94
CA SER A 373 1.10 -34.05 20.81
C SER A 373 0.45 -35.22 20.05
N LYS A 374 -0.40 -34.91 19.07
CA LYS A 374 -1.09 -35.88 18.19
C LYS A 374 -0.21 -36.47 17.06
N LEU A 375 0.95 -35.88 16.77
CA LEU A 375 1.83 -36.27 15.65
C LEU A 375 2.97 -37.21 16.04
N GLY A 376 3.41 -37.16 17.30
CA GLY A 376 4.66 -37.79 17.75
C GLY A 376 5.90 -36.95 17.44
N THR A 377 6.95 -37.13 18.23
CA THR A 377 8.17 -36.28 18.24
C THR A 377 8.84 -36.09 16.88
N LEU A 378 9.09 -37.17 16.12
CA LEU A 378 9.81 -37.05 14.84
C LEU A 378 9.01 -36.29 13.79
N ARG A 379 7.69 -36.53 13.71
CA ARG A 379 6.81 -35.84 12.76
C ARG A 379 6.62 -34.38 13.14
N PHE A 380 6.51 -34.09 14.44
CA PHE A 380 6.52 -32.72 14.94
C PHE A 380 7.83 -32.02 14.60
N ALA A 381 8.99 -32.60 14.93
CA ALA A 381 10.29 -31.99 14.67
C ALA A 381 10.49 -31.67 13.17
N ALA A 382 10.08 -32.57 12.28
CA ALA A 382 10.14 -32.34 10.83
C ALA A 382 9.23 -31.18 10.38
N ARG A 383 7.99 -31.11 10.90
CA ARG A 383 7.02 -30.04 10.57
C ARG A 383 7.43 -28.69 11.16
N HIS A 384 7.81 -28.67 12.44
CA HIS A 384 8.27 -27.48 13.15
C HIS A 384 9.51 -26.89 12.47
N SER A 385 10.51 -27.72 12.14
CA SER A 385 11.70 -27.26 11.40
C SER A 385 11.36 -26.78 9.98
N GLN A 386 10.38 -27.40 9.32
CA GLN A 386 9.92 -26.97 8.00
C GLN A 386 9.20 -25.60 8.04
N SER A 387 8.54 -25.25 9.14
CA SER A 387 7.99 -23.90 9.32
C SER A 387 9.11 -22.87 9.56
N PHE A 388 10.19 -23.27 10.22
CA PHE A 388 11.39 -22.45 10.44
C PHE A 388 12.35 -22.47 9.24
N ARG A 389 11.91 -21.90 8.11
CA ARG A 389 12.70 -21.81 6.87
C ARG A 389 13.30 -20.42 6.65
N ASN A 390 14.34 -20.39 5.81
CA ASN A 390 15.08 -19.19 5.39
C ASN A 390 14.16 -17.99 5.10
N GLU A 391 14.62 -16.83 5.55
CA GLU A 391 13.92 -15.57 5.52
C GLU A 391 13.60 -15.13 4.09
N ASN A 392 12.32 -15.09 3.78
CA ASN A 392 11.83 -14.34 2.64
C ASN A 392 11.74 -12.87 3.02
N PHE A 393 12.77 -12.11 2.66
CA PHE A 393 12.65 -10.67 2.58
C PHE A 393 11.74 -10.27 1.41
N ARG A 394 11.12 -9.08 1.50
CA ARG A 394 10.42 -8.49 0.35
C ARG A 394 11.37 -8.46 -0.85
N ARG A 395 11.00 -9.13 -1.95
CA ARG A 395 11.85 -9.26 -3.13
C ARG A 395 11.92 -7.93 -3.88
N LEU A 396 12.91 -7.11 -3.52
CA LEU A 396 13.30 -5.95 -4.32
C LEU A 396 14.36 -6.38 -5.35
N PRO A 397 14.35 -5.80 -6.56
CA PRO A 397 15.43 -5.97 -7.51
C PRO A 397 16.81 -5.73 -6.88
N ALA A 398 17.81 -6.49 -7.33
CA ALA A 398 19.17 -6.42 -6.79
C ALA A 398 19.82 -5.03 -6.96
N GLU A 399 19.26 -4.14 -7.79
CA GLU A 399 19.70 -2.75 -7.92
C GLU A 399 19.40 -1.90 -6.68
N HIS A 400 18.41 -2.27 -5.86
CA HIS A 400 18.01 -1.49 -4.69
C HIS A 400 18.65 -1.97 -3.39
N MET A 401 18.94 -3.27 -3.26
CA MET A 401 19.41 -3.85 -1.99
C MET A 401 20.54 -4.87 -2.17
N THR A 402 21.31 -5.09 -1.11
CA THR A 402 22.31 -6.15 -1.04
C THR A 402 21.66 -7.53 -0.85
N LYS A 403 22.43 -8.60 -1.05
CA LYS A 403 22.05 -9.93 -0.57
C LYS A 403 21.94 -9.89 0.97
N PRO A 404 20.99 -10.60 1.58
CA PRO A 404 20.91 -10.69 3.03
C PRO A 404 22.15 -11.40 3.59
N GLN A 405 22.58 -10.97 4.77
CA GLN A 405 23.60 -11.62 5.59
C GLN A 405 22.91 -12.05 6.88
N CYS A 406 23.06 -13.30 7.27
CA CYS A 406 22.38 -13.90 8.40
C CYS A 406 23.38 -14.42 9.42
N HIS A 407 23.05 -14.23 10.69
CA HIS A 407 23.76 -14.83 11.81
C HIS A 407 22.77 -15.66 12.62
N GLU A 408 23.20 -16.86 13.00
CA GLU A 408 22.40 -17.80 13.78
C GLU A 408 23.10 -18.02 15.12
N ASP A 409 22.31 -18.07 16.20
CA ASP A 409 22.80 -18.36 17.54
C ASP A 409 21.75 -19.13 18.37
N PHE A 410 22.21 -19.79 19.42
CA PHE A 410 21.38 -20.45 20.42
C PHE A 410 21.44 -19.65 21.72
N ILE A 411 20.30 -19.10 22.12
CA ILE A 411 20.20 -18.18 23.25
C ILE A 411 19.24 -18.72 24.30
N GLU A 412 19.40 -18.27 25.54
CA GLU A 412 18.47 -18.52 26.62
C GLU A 412 17.98 -17.20 27.20
N ARG A 413 16.65 -17.05 27.40
CA ARG A 413 16.01 -15.89 28.04
C ARG A 413 14.92 -16.39 28.97
N ASP A 414 14.88 -15.92 30.22
CA ASP A 414 13.89 -16.36 31.22
C ASP A 414 13.72 -17.90 31.25
N LYS A 415 14.85 -18.64 31.28
CA LYS A 415 14.95 -20.12 31.26
C LYS A 415 14.39 -20.81 30.00
N LEU A 416 14.10 -20.06 28.94
CA LEU A 416 13.61 -20.59 27.67
C LEU A 416 14.79 -20.69 26.67
N PRO A 417 15.28 -21.91 26.35
CA PRO A 417 16.26 -22.10 25.28
C PRO A 417 15.60 -21.88 23.92
N MET A 418 16.26 -21.11 23.06
CA MET A 418 15.76 -20.70 21.75
C MET A 418 16.87 -20.71 20.71
N ARG A 419 16.50 -21.01 19.46
CA ARG A 419 17.30 -20.72 18.27
C ARG A 419 16.88 -19.36 17.73
N ALA A 420 17.82 -18.45 17.53
CA ALA A 420 17.59 -17.14 16.94
C ALA A 420 18.38 -16.99 15.64
N VAL A 421 17.74 -16.44 14.60
CA VAL A 421 18.39 -16.08 13.33
C VAL A 421 18.13 -14.60 13.08
N VAL A 422 19.18 -13.82 12.89
CA VAL A 422 19.11 -12.40 12.57
C VAL A 422 19.68 -12.20 11.17
N CYS A 423 18.82 -11.82 10.24
CA CYS A 423 19.21 -11.49 8.88
C CYS A 423 19.10 -9.99 8.63
N MET A 424 20.07 -9.40 7.94
CA MET A 424 20.05 -8.00 7.54
C MET A 424 20.46 -7.81 6.08
N ARG A 425 19.91 -6.76 5.45
CA ARG A 425 20.32 -6.30 4.12
C ARG A 425 20.32 -4.78 4.04
N ALA A 426 21.25 -4.21 3.30
CA ALA A 426 21.42 -2.76 3.17
C ALA A 426 20.75 -2.21 1.92
N TYR A 427 20.23 -0.98 2.01
CA TYR A 427 19.83 -0.21 0.83
C TYR A 427 21.06 0.33 0.11
N LYS A 428 21.07 0.23 -1.23
CA LYS A 428 22.20 0.70 -2.06
C LYS A 428 22.19 2.21 -2.27
N LYS A 429 21.00 2.78 -2.48
CA LYS A 429 20.81 4.23 -2.71
C LYS A 429 20.43 5.02 -1.45
N LEU A 430 20.05 4.33 -0.37
CA LEU A 430 19.71 4.95 0.91
C LEU A 430 20.73 4.52 1.98
N PRO A 431 21.92 5.14 2.02
CA PRO A 431 22.98 4.67 2.90
C PRO A 431 22.55 4.70 4.37
N GLN A 432 23.13 3.82 5.18
CA GLN A 432 22.86 3.65 6.62
C GLN A 432 21.49 3.03 6.97
N LEU A 433 20.63 2.76 5.99
CA LEU A 433 19.35 2.10 6.21
C LEU A 433 19.43 0.62 5.85
N TYR A 434 18.76 -0.19 6.67
CA TYR A 434 18.73 -1.65 6.57
C TYR A 434 17.30 -2.16 6.75
N ASP A 435 17.03 -3.29 6.12
CA ASP A 435 15.93 -4.16 6.54
C ASP A 435 16.52 -5.27 7.41
N VAL A 436 15.91 -5.54 8.56
CA VAL A 436 16.24 -6.65 9.46
C VAL A 436 15.05 -7.58 9.60
N ALA A 437 15.34 -8.88 9.63
CA ALA A 437 14.39 -9.93 10.00
C ALA A 437 15.00 -10.77 11.12
N VAL A 438 14.21 -11.02 12.16
CA VAL A 438 14.59 -11.83 13.32
C VAL A 438 13.64 -13.00 13.41
N LEU A 439 14.15 -14.22 13.26
CA LEU A 439 13.41 -15.45 13.50
C LEU A 439 13.80 -16.06 14.84
N VAL A 440 12.81 -16.59 15.56
CA VAL A 440 12.99 -17.28 16.84
C VAL A 440 12.22 -18.59 16.82
N ALA A 441 12.80 -19.66 17.36
CA ALA A 441 12.11 -20.91 17.64
C ALA A 441 12.51 -21.43 19.03
N THR A 442 11.53 -21.83 19.83
CA THR A 442 11.79 -22.46 21.13
C THR A 442 12.30 -23.89 20.96
N LEU A 443 13.13 -24.34 21.91
CA LEU A 443 13.80 -25.64 21.88
C LEU A 443 13.54 -26.49 23.14
N ASP A 444 12.63 -26.04 24.02
CA ASP A 444 12.41 -26.63 25.34
C ASP A 444 11.53 -27.89 25.33
N GLN A 445 10.82 -28.16 24.23
CA GLN A 445 9.87 -29.27 24.11
C GLN A 445 10.06 -30.03 22.79
N ASN A 446 9.73 -31.33 22.82
CA ASN A 446 9.89 -32.23 21.68
C ASN A 446 8.59 -32.43 20.88
N GLN A 447 7.47 -31.90 21.35
CA GLN A 447 6.14 -31.99 20.72
C GLN A 447 5.33 -30.69 20.78
N ALA A 448 5.91 -29.61 21.30
CA ALA A 448 5.29 -28.29 21.35
C ALA A 448 6.36 -27.23 21.12
N GLY A 449 5.95 -26.02 20.75
CA GLY A 449 6.89 -24.90 20.61
C GLY A 449 6.27 -23.64 20.05
N VAL A 450 7.01 -22.55 20.15
CA VAL A 450 6.67 -21.26 19.54
C VAL A 450 7.71 -20.89 18.52
N GLN A 451 7.26 -20.35 17.40
CA GLN A 451 8.08 -19.64 16.44
C GLN A 451 7.63 -18.20 16.33
N GLY A 452 8.58 -17.31 16.10
CA GLY A 452 8.31 -15.90 15.92
C GLY A 452 9.13 -15.29 14.81
N ARG A 453 8.58 -14.24 14.21
CA ARG A 453 9.25 -13.40 13.23
C ARG A 453 9.03 -11.93 13.55
N PHE A 454 10.09 -11.15 13.57
CA PHE A 454 10.04 -9.70 13.62
C PHE A 454 10.74 -9.11 12.41
N ASP A 455 10.10 -8.19 11.70
CA ASP A 455 10.71 -7.45 10.60
C ASP A 455 10.71 -5.96 10.93
N ALA A 456 11.84 -5.29 10.70
CA ALA A 456 11.94 -3.84 10.70
C ALA A 456 12.56 -3.35 9.39
N GLN A 457 11.90 -2.41 8.72
CA GLN A 457 12.27 -1.94 7.39
C GLN A 457 12.75 -0.50 7.43
N GLY A 458 13.87 -0.21 6.78
CA GLY A 458 14.41 1.15 6.69
C GLY A 458 14.84 1.70 8.05
N VAL A 459 15.56 0.90 8.84
CA VAL A 459 16.10 1.29 10.15
C VAL A 459 17.62 1.44 10.09
N SER A 460 18.20 2.24 11.00
CA SER A 460 19.65 2.29 11.13
C SER A 460 20.19 0.99 11.73
N PHE A 461 21.46 0.65 11.49
CA PHE A 461 22.08 -0.54 12.08
C PHE A 461 21.94 -0.57 13.62
N ALA A 462 22.21 0.56 14.28
CA ALA A 462 22.10 0.66 15.73
C ALA A 462 20.68 0.40 16.24
N ASN A 463 19.67 0.95 15.56
CA ASN A 463 18.27 0.74 15.94
C ASN A 463 17.76 -0.65 15.54
N ALA A 464 18.26 -1.24 14.45
CA ALA A 464 18.00 -2.63 14.11
C ALA A 464 18.44 -3.57 15.25
N MET A 465 19.63 -3.33 15.81
CA MET A 465 20.12 -4.11 16.95
C MET A 465 19.30 -3.88 18.22
N LYS A 466 18.91 -2.62 18.53
CA LYS A 466 18.03 -2.32 19.67
C LYS A 466 16.67 -3.01 19.56
N LEU A 467 16.04 -2.95 18.39
CA LEU A 467 14.75 -3.60 18.14
C LEU A 467 14.87 -5.13 18.21
N THR A 468 15.95 -5.69 17.67
CA THR A 468 16.25 -7.13 17.76
C THR A 468 16.36 -7.57 19.21
N GLN A 469 17.16 -6.86 20.02
CA GLN A 469 17.32 -7.16 21.44
C GLN A 469 15.98 -7.04 22.19
N HIS A 470 15.24 -5.94 21.98
CA HIS A 470 13.93 -5.72 22.60
C HIS A 470 12.91 -6.82 22.29
N TYR A 471 12.96 -7.36 21.06
CA TYR A 471 12.11 -8.47 20.63
C TYR A 471 12.53 -9.81 21.25
N LEU A 472 13.83 -10.12 21.28
CA LEU A 472 14.34 -11.37 21.85
C LEU A 472 14.15 -11.44 23.38
N ASP A 473 14.33 -10.33 24.08
CA ASP A 473 14.18 -10.25 25.55
C ASP A 473 12.73 -10.37 26.01
N ALA A 474 11.77 -10.29 25.09
CA ALA A 474 10.34 -10.44 25.40
C ALA A 474 9.91 -11.91 25.54
N TYR A 475 10.75 -12.85 25.10
CA TYR A 475 10.49 -14.28 25.20
C TYR A 475 10.90 -14.84 26.57
N GLY A 476 10.16 -15.83 27.04
CA GLY A 476 10.46 -16.50 28.30
C GLY A 476 9.44 -17.59 28.64
N LEU A 477 9.72 -18.37 29.68
CA LEU A 477 8.71 -19.28 30.24
C LEU A 477 7.72 -18.48 31.11
N HIS A 478 6.44 -18.88 31.04
CA HIS A 478 5.43 -18.36 31.95
C HIS A 478 5.70 -18.91 33.37
N PRO A 479 5.64 -18.10 34.44
CA PRO A 479 6.01 -18.55 35.80
C PRO A 479 5.22 -19.77 36.30
N GLU A 480 3.97 -19.91 35.84
CA GLU A 480 3.10 -21.03 36.21
C GLU A 480 3.42 -22.33 35.46
N ALA A 481 4.20 -22.27 34.39
CA ALA A 481 4.66 -23.44 33.65
C ALA A 481 5.89 -24.12 34.28
N GLU A 482 6.40 -23.59 35.40
CA GLU A 482 7.48 -24.19 36.19
C GLU A 482 6.99 -25.29 37.16
N LYS A 483 5.67 -25.46 37.32
CA LYS A 483 5.05 -26.57 38.05
C LYS A 483 4.69 -27.70 37.09
#